data_AF-A0A662RE11-F1
#
_entry.id   AF-A0A662RE11-F1
#
_cell.length_a   1.000
_cell.length_b   1.000
_cell.length_c   1.000
_cell.angle_alpha   90.00
_cell.angle_beta   90.00
_cell.angle_gamma   90.00
#
_symmetry.space_group_name_H-M   'P 1'
#
loop_
_entity.id
_entity.type
_entity.pdbx_description
1 polymer ?
#
loop_
_entity_poly.entity_id
_entity_poly.type
_entity_poly.pdbx_seq_one_letter_code
_entity_poly.pdbx_strand_id
1 'polypeptide(L)' 'IIELDEGTRMLSEVVCKPEEVSEGMKVRAVFRKLGEEGEEGIIYYGTKFVPA' A
#
# COMPACT_ATOMS: atom_id res chain seq x y z
N ILE A 1 -5.69 7.71 1.25
CA ILE A 1 -5.87 7.15 2.62
C ILE A 1 -6.68 5.88 2.45
N ILE A 2 -6.28 4.79 3.10
CA ILE A 2 -7.03 3.54 3.10
C ILE A 2 -7.86 3.45 4.38
N GLU A 3 -9.15 3.17 4.25
CA GLU A 3 -10.04 2.80 5.34
C GLU A 3 -10.20 1.27 5.32
N LEU A 4 -9.78 0.61 6.39
CA LEU A 4 -9.95 -0.83 6.58
C LEU A 4 -11.39 -1.15 6.95
N ASP A 5 -11.83 -2.38 6.74
CA ASP A 5 -13.21 -2.79 7.02
C ASP A 5 -13.57 -2.65 8.53
N GLU A 6 -12.59 -2.68 9.42
CA GLU A 6 -12.74 -2.43 10.87
C GLU A 6 -12.81 -0.93 11.23
N GLY A 7 -12.76 -0.03 10.25
CA GLY A 7 -12.88 1.43 10.41
C GLY A 7 -11.57 2.18 10.68
N THR A 8 -10.44 1.48 10.80
CA THR A 8 -9.13 2.12 10.95
C THR A 8 -8.69 2.77 9.64
N ARG A 9 -8.15 3.99 9.72
CA ARG A 9 -7.59 4.72 8.58
C ARG A 9 -6.08 4.74 8.63
N MET A 10 -5.44 4.39 7.51
CA MET A 10 -3.98 4.41 7.39
C MET A 10 -3.52 5.12 6.12
N LEU A 11 -2.38 5.79 6.21
CA LEU A 11 -1.64 6.28 5.05
C LEU A 11 -0.80 5.12 4.49
N SER A 12 -1.04 4.77 3.23
CA SER A 12 -0.25 3.78 2.49
C SER A 12 -0.42 4.01 0.98
N GLU A 13 0.39 3.33 0.20
CA GLU A 13 0.39 3.37 -1.26
C GLU A 13 -0.58 2.33 -1.85
N VAL A 14 -1.27 2.72 -2.93
CA VAL A 14 -2.02 1.80 -3.80
C VAL A 14 -1.21 1.57 -5.06
N VAL A 15 -0.80 0.33 -5.30
CA VAL A 15 -0.01 -0.07 -6.46
C VAL A 15 -0.96 -0.37 -7.63
N CYS A 16 -1.21 0.65 -8.44
CA CYS A 16 -2.03 0.62 -9.66
C CYS A 16 -1.66 1.83 -10.55
N LYS A 17 -2.25 1.93 -11.73
CA LYS A 17 -2.12 3.15 -12.55
C LYS A 17 -3.04 4.25 -11.99
N PRO A 18 -2.68 5.54 -12.16
CA PRO A 18 -3.51 6.65 -11.66
C PRO A 18 -4.96 6.64 -12.18
N GLU A 19 -5.19 6.18 -13.41
CA GLU A 19 -6.53 6.06 -14.00
C GLU A 19 -7.35 4.88 -13.46
N GLU A 20 -6.70 3.93 -12.76
CA GLU A 20 -7.35 2.75 -12.17
C GLU A 20 -7.87 3.04 -10.75
N VAL A 21 -7.49 4.14 -10.10
CA VAL A 21 -7.87 4.40 -8.70
C VAL A 21 -9.01 5.41 -8.58
N SER A 22 -9.96 5.13 -7.69
CA SER A 22 -11.08 6.02 -7.37
C SER A 22 -11.43 5.94 -5.89
N GLU A 23 -12.11 6.96 -5.36
CA GLU A 23 -12.66 6.91 -4.01
C GLU A 23 -13.68 5.75 -3.88
N GLY A 24 -13.69 5.10 -2.72
CA GLY A 24 -14.55 3.94 -2.46
C GLY A 24 -14.13 2.62 -3.13
N MET A 25 -13.07 2.63 -3.94
CA MET A 25 -12.52 1.42 -4.54
C MET A 25 -12.10 0.40 -3.47
N LYS A 26 -12.53 -0.86 -3.64
CA LYS A 26 -12.04 -1.96 -2.80
C LYS A 26 -10.60 -2.29 -3.16
N VAL A 27 -9.81 -2.46 -2.11
CA VAL A 27 -8.40 -2.82 -2.19
C VAL A 27 -8.10 -3.97 -1.24
N ARG A 28 -7.00 -4.66 -1.47
CA ARG A 28 -6.49 -5.69 -0.56
C ARG A 28 -5.04 -5.45 -0.21
N ALA A 29 -4.68 -5.79 1.02
CA ALA A 29 -3.31 -5.67 1.52
C ALA A 29 -2.36 -6.65 0.80
N VAL A 30 -1.14 -6.20 0.54
CA VAL A 30 -0.05 -7.02 -0.01
C VAL A 30 1.25 -6.71 0.70
N PHE A 31 2.10 -7.74 0.87
CA PHE A 31 3.45 -7.58 1.39
C PHE A 31 4.38 -7.08 0.28
N ARG A 32 5.06 -5.96 0.52
CA ARG A 32 5.95 -5.32 -0.46
C ARG A 32 7.16 -4.68 0.21
N LYS A 33 8.25 -4.53 -0.55
CA LYS A 33 9.36 -3.66 -0.20
C LYS A 33 8.88 -2.21 -0.20
N LEU A 34 9.09 -1.52 0.92
CA LEU A 34 8.77 -0.11 1.13
C LEU A 34 9.97 0.78 0.81
N GLY A 35 11.18 0.33 1.14
CA GLY A 35 12.42 1.05 0.89
C GLY A 35 13.63 0.21 1.29
N GLU A 36 14.83 0.73 1.03
CA GLU A 36 16.08 0.16 1.51
C GLU A 36 17.09 1.26 1.84
N GLU A 37 18.01 0.96 2.75
CA GLU A 37 19.08 1.88 3.15
C GLU A 37 20.35 1.65 2.31
N GLY A 38 20.34 2.10 1.06
CA GLY A 38 21.50 1.93 0.17
C GLY A 38 21.78 0.45 -0.17
N GLU A 39 22.94 0.18 -0.78
CA GLU A 39 23.26 -1.15 -1.32
C GLU A 39 23.54 -2.23 -0.26
N GLU A 40 24.07 -1.85 0.90
CA GLU A 40 24.43 -2.79 1.99
C GLU A 40 23.54 -2.67 3.23
N GLY A 41 22.49 -1.85 3.20
CA GLY A 41 21.65 -1.59 4.36
C GLY A 41 20.36 -2.41 4.45
N ILE A 42 19.49 -2.01 5.38
CA ILE A 42 18.26 -2.75 5.70
C ILE A 42 17.23 -2.55 4.61
N ILE A 43 16.56 -3.65 4.21
CA ILE A 43 15.37 -3.59 3.37
C ILE A 43 14.13 -3.55 4.26
N TYR A 44 13.35 -2.50 4.14
CA TYR A 44 12.07 -2.35 4.83
C TYR A 44 10.97 -3.01 4.00
N TYR A 45 10.31 -3.99 4.60
CA TYR A 45 9.08 -4.56 4.05
C TYR A 45 7.88 -4.16 4.88
N GLY A 46 6.71 -4.13 4.25
CA GLY A 46 5.46 -3.87 4.94
C GLY A 46 4.28 -3.92 3.98
N THR A 47 3.22 -3.23 4.37
CA THR A 47 1.93 -3.32 3.70
C THR A 47 1.73 -2.19 2.69
N LYS A 48 1.50 -2.58 1.44
CA LYS A 48 0.88 -1.73 0.40
C LYS A 48 -0.49 -2.31 0.02
N PHE A 49 -1.22 -1.62 -0.83
CA PHE A 49 -2.53 -2.07 -1.31
C PHE A 49 -2.54 -2.23 -2.82
N VAL A 50 -3.36 -3.14 -3.33
CA VAL A 50 -3.68 -3.28 -4.77
C VAL A 50 -5.20 -3.30 -4.92
N PRO A 51 -5.76 -2.96 -6.09
CA PRO A 51 -7.17 -3.21 -6.39
C PRO A 51 -7.54 -4.66 -6.03
N ALA A 52 -8.69 -4.83 -5.37
CA ALA A 52 -9.16 -6.11 -4.84
C ALA A 52 -9.36 -7.15 -5.95
#